data_AF-A0AB38YT59-F1
#
_entry.id   AF-A0AB38YT59-F1
#
_cell.length_a   1.000
_cell.length_b   1.000
_cell.length_c   1.000
_cell.angle_alpha   90.00
_cell.angle_beta   90.00
_cell.angle_gamma   90.00
#
_symmetry.space_group_name_H-M   'P 1'
#
loop_
_entity.id
_entity.type
_entity.pdbx_description
1 polymer ?
#
loop_
_entity_poly.entity_id
_entity_poly.type
_entity_poly.pdbx_seq_one_letter_code
_entity_poly.pdbx_strand_id
1 'polypeptide(L)'
;MSVKQYDTLPGVRARLVSPEDILSIPVSGATLVSDGDVVVINTDGKTVSAVAGAGNTRFGIIVRHGVGKSGKTSAGNEAYQATDVAPVMTIGAIWVKTTAPVTNINAKVYVKTSNGTTNAPLGSLSSSATDGTELPNASWESISNEQGHAIVRLRGA
;
A
#
# COMPACT_ATOMS: atom_id res chain seq x y z
N MET A 1 26.24 16.57 4.87
CA MET A 1 24.98 15.82 4.66
C MET A 1 25.23 14.85 3.52
N SER A 2 25.30 13.54 3.76
CA SER A 2 25.39 12.59 2.65
C SER A 2 24.01 12.46 2.00
N VAL A 3 23.97 12.53 0.67
CA VAL A 3 22.76 12.21 -0.08
C VAL A 3 22.53 10.70 0.08
N LYS A 4 21.45 10.31 0.76
CA LYS A 4 20.99 8.92 0.77
C LYS A 4 20.15 8.70 -0.47
N GLN A 5 20.69 7.97 -1.44
CA GLN A 5 19.93 7.53 -2.60
C GLN A 5 19.03 6.37 -2.18
N TYR A 6 17.74 6.46 -2.47
CA TYR A 6 16.82 5.34 -2.33
C TYR A 6 16.94 4.46 -3.58
N ASP A 7 17.13 3.15 -3.40
CA ASP A 7 17.24 2.23 -4.54
C ASP A 7 15.86 1.94 -5.12
N THR A 8 14.81 2.12 -4.30
CA THR A 8 13.42 1.98 -4.69
C THR A 8 12.51 2.79 -3.77
N LEU A 9 11.31 3.14 -4.25
CA LEU A 9 10.30 3.89 -3.52
C LEU A 9 8.99 3.09 -3.41
N PRO A 10 8.19 3.31 -2.36
CA PRO A 10 6.87 2.70 -2.26
C PRO A 10 5.98 3.06 -3.46
N GLY A 11 5.16 2.08 -3.87
CA GLY A 11 4.24 2.19 -5.00
C GLY A 11 4.87 1.90 -6.36
N VAL A 12 6.20 1.72 -6.45
CA VAL A 12 6.87 1.41 -7.72
C VAL A 12 6.53 -0.02 -8.15
N ARG A 13 6.15 -0.20 -9.42
CA ARG A 13 5.90 -1.52 -10.01
C ARG A 13 7.19 -2.34 -10.00
N ALA A 14 7.13 -3.56 -9.49
CA ALA A 14 8.30 -4.42 -9.37
C ALA A 14 8.59 -5.23 -10.64
N ARG A 15 7.60 -5.40 -11.53
CA ARG A 15 7.74 -6.11 -12.81
C ARG A 15 7.00 -5.38 -13.93
N LEU A 16 7.58 -5.36 -15.14
CA LEU A 16 6.96 -4.74 -16.31
C LEU A 16 6.13 -5.70 -17.18
N VAL A 17 6.35 -7.01 -17.07
CA VAL A 17 5.87 -8.02 -18.03
C VAL A 17 4.90 -9.05 -17.44
N SER A 18 4.45 -8.84 -16.20
CA SER A 18 3.48 -9.74 -15.54
C SER A 18 2.07 -9.17 -15.66
N PRO A 19 1.02 -10.01 -15.55
CA PRO A 19 -0.35 -9.51 -15.48
C PRO A 19 -0.50 -8.49 -14.35
N GLU A 20 -1.07 -7.34 -14.67
CA GLU A 20 -1.41 -6.25 -13.76
C GLU A 20 -2.89 -5.89 -13.94
N ASP A 21 -3.57 -5.63 -12.82
CA ASP A 21 -4.88 -4.99 -12.77
C ASP A 21 -4.74 -3.75 -11.90
N ILE A 22 -4.87 -2.59 -12.55
CA ILE A 22 -4.73 -1.27 -11.93
C ILE A 22 -5.99 -0.48 -12.26
N LEU A 23 -6.79 -0.26 -11.23
CA LEU A 23 -8.05 0.46 -11.31
C LEU A 23 -7.81 1.93 -11.03
N SER A 24 -8.41 2.81 -11.83
CA SER A 24 -8.40 4.25 -11.54
C SER A 24 -9.63 4.58 -10.72
N ILE A 25 -9.47 4.71 -9.39
CA ILE A 25 -10.59 4.83 -8.46
C ILE A 25 -10.50 6.17 -7.69
N PRO A 26 -11.60 6.95 -7.64
CA PRO A 26 -11.68 8.13 -6.80
C PRO A 26 -11.46 7.84 -5.30
N VAL A 27 -10.69 8.68 -4.64
CA VAL A 27 -10.53 8.67 -3.18
C VAL A 27 -11.76 9.33 -2.54
N SER A 28 -12.27 8.69 -1.50
CA SER A 28 -13.40 9.12 -0.69
C SER A 28 -12.97 9.55 0.71
N GLY A 29 -13.82 10.36 1.34
CA GLY A 29 -13.58 10.84 2.70
C GLY A 29 -12.46 11.87 2.80
N ALA A 30 -12.15 12.29 4.02
CA ALA A 30 -11.18 13.35 4.30
C ALA A 30 -9.73 12.84 4.48
N THR A 31 -9.49 11.54 4.35
CA THR A 31 -8.18 10.94 4.55
C THR A 31 -7.30 11.08 3.33
N LEU A 32 -6.02 11.36 3.56
CA LEU A 32 -4.99 11.36 2.52
C LEU A 32 -4.44 9.95 2.34
N VAL A 33 -4.15 9.57 1.09
CA VAL A 33 -3.47 8.32 0.75
C VAL A 33 -2.28 8.61 -0.17
N SER A 34 -1.18 7.91 0.04
CA SER A 34 0.10 8.12 -0.64
C SER A 34 0.48 6.96 -1.54
N ASP A 35 1.47 7.15 -2.40
CA ASP A 35 2.01 6.06 -3.22
C ASP A 35 2.53 4.91 -2.34
N GLY A 36 2.10 3.68 -2.63
CA GLY A 36 2.46 2.49 -1.88
C GLY A 36 1.62 2.23 -0.62
N ASP A 37 0.68 3.11 -0.27
CA ASP A 37 -0.26 2.86 0.81
C ASP A 37 -1.27 1.78 0.42
N VAL A 38 -1.66 0.96 1.40
CA VAL A 38 -2.81 0.09 1.26
C VAL A 38 -4.08 0.91 1.47
N VAL A 39 -5.04 0.72 0.59
CA VAL A 39 -6.36 1.32 0.65
C VAL A 39 -7.43 0.25 0.65
N VAL A 40 -8.63 0.65 1.02
CA VAL A 40 -9.82 -0.20 0.99
C VAL A 40 -10.66 0.21 -0.20
N ILE A 41 -11.03 -0.76 -1.04
CA ILE A 41 -12.06 -0.58 -2.06
C ILE A 41 -13.41 -0.68 -1.36
N ASN A 42 -14.16 0.42 -1.35
CA ASN A 42 -15.41 0.50 -0.64
C ASN A 42 -16.46 -0.46 -1.22
N THR A 43 -17.52 -0.72 -0.45
CA THR A 43 -18.61 -1.62 -0.85
C THR A 43 -19.27 -1.21 -2.17
N ASP A 44 -19.24 0.09 -2.50
CA ASP A 44 -19.75 0.62 -3.76
C ASP A 44 -18.92 0.19 -5.00
N GLY A 45 -17.70 -0.33 -4.80
CA GLY A 45 -16.75 -0.69 -5.85
C GLY A 45 -16.27 0.49 -6.70
N LYS A 46 -16.59 1.73 -6.30
CA LYS A 46 -16.40 2.96 -7.08
C LYS A 46 -15.49 3.95 -6.39
N THR A 47 -15.27 3.77 -5.09
CA THR A 47 -14.39 4.65 -4.31
C THR A 47 -13.41 3.84 -3.49
N VAL A 48 -12.29 4.47 -3.14
CA VAL A 48 -11.36 3.95 -2.15
C VAL A 48 -11.26 4.87 -0.94
N SER A 49 -10.87 4.32 0.20
CA SER A 49 -10.55 5.08 1.40
C SER A 49 -9.26 4.55 2.05
N ALA A 50 -8.67 5.33 2.94
CA ALA A 50 -7.64 4.81 3.82
C ALA A 50 -8.19 3.66 4.67
N VAL A 51 -7.32 2.74 5.09
CA VAL A 51 -7.69 1.66 6.02
C VAL A 51 -8.10 2.27 7.36
N ALA A 52 -9.32 1.96 7.80
CA ALA A 52 -9.88 2.41 9.07
C ALA A 52 -10.52 1.25 9.83
N GLY A 53 -9.86 0.75 10.87
CA GLY A 53 -10.42 -0.30 11.72
C GLY A 53 -10.45 -1.72 11.10
N ALA A 54 -10.93 -2.68 11.90
CA ALA A 54 -10.88 -4.12 11.62
C ALA A 54 -11.89 -4.63 10.58
N GLY A 55 -12.86 -3.80 10.17
CA GLY A 55 -13.94 -4.21 9.25
C GLY A 55 -13.56 -4.24 7.76
N ASN A 56 -12.33 -3.89 7.41
CA ASN A 56 -11.90 -3.78 6.01
C ASN A 56 -11.54 -5.14 5.42
N THR A 57 -12.09 -5.42 4.23
CA THR A 57 -12.00 -6.76 3.61
C THR A 57 -11.58 -6.76 2.15
N ARG A 58 -11.59 -5.61 1.47
CA ARG A 58 -11.24 -5.48 0.06
C ARG A 58 -10.12 -4.48 -0.08
N PHE A 59 -8.91 -4.95 -0.25
CA PHE A 59 -7.73 -4.10 -0.21
C PHE A 59 -7.12 -3.92 -1.60
N GLY A 60 -6.44 -2.80 -1.79
CA GLY A 60 -5.58 -2.54 -2.94
C GLY A 60 -4.39 -1.70 -2.52
N ILE A 61 -3.41 -1.53 -3.41
CA ILE A 61 -2.21 -0.75 -3.12
C ILE A 61 -2.07 0.36 -4.14
N ILE A 62 -1.83 1.59 -3.67
CA ILE A 62 -1.66 2.74 -4.56
C ILE A 62 -0.36 2.60 -5.36
N VAL A 63 -0.48 2.64 -6.67
CA VAL A 63 0.66 2.66 -7.59
C VAL A 63 1.25 4.06 -7.63
N ARG A 64 2.57 4.13 -7.63
CA ARG A 64 3.28 5.39 -7.77
C ARG A 64 2.96 6.01 -9.12
N HIS A 65 2.43 7.23 -9.08
CA HIS A 65 2.11 7.99 -10.29
C HIS A 65 2.41 9.47 -10.09
N GLY A 66 2.98 10.13 -11.10
CA GLY A 66 3.49 11.50 -10.97
C GLY A 66 2.41 12.59 -11.05
N VAL A 67 1.14 12.24 -11.27
CA VAL A 67 0.04 13.19 -11.48
C VAL A 67 -1.24 12.72 -10.79
N GLY A 68 -2.15 13.66 -10.54
CA GLY A 68 -3.47 13.38 -9.97
C GLY A 68 -3.56 13.53 -8.45
N LYS A 69 -2.52 14.05 -7.79
CA LYS A 69 -2.49 14.34 -6.35
C LYS A 69 -2.72 15.82 -6.11
N SER A 70 -3.81 16.18 -5.43
CA SER A 70 -4.10 17.57 -5.07
C SER A 70 -3.92 17.87 -3.58
N GLY A 71 -3.70 16.84 -2.76
CA GLY A 71 -3.47 16.96 -1.32
C GLY A 71 -1.98 17.01 -0.92
N LYS A 72 -1.73 17.40 0.34
CA LYS A 72 -0.39 17.34 0.96
C LYS A 72 -0.46 16.75 2.36
N THR A 73 0.45 15.83 2.65
CA THR A 73 0.66 15.29 4.02
C THR A 73 1.19 16.37 4.96
N SER A 74 1.17 16.11 6.27
CA SER A 74 1.78 17.00 7.28
C SER A 74 3.27 17.24 7.07
N ALA A 75 3.96 16.30 6.41
CA ALA A 75 5.36 16.43 6.02
C ALA A 75 5.57 17.21 4.71
N GLY A 76 4.49 17.71 4.08
CA GLY A 76 4.53 18.46 2.82
C GLY A 76 4.60 17.60 1.56
N ASN A 77 4.63 16.27 1.68
CA ASN A 77 4.64 15.35 0.54
C ASN A 77 3.27 15.32 -0.13
N GLU A 78 3.25 15.22 -1.46
CA GLU A 78 2.03 15.08 -2.25
C GLU A 78 1.28 13.79 -1.90
N ALA A 79 -0.05 13.88 -1.80
CA ALA A 79 -0.94 12.77 -1.54
C ALA A 79 -2.26 12.93 -2.30
N TYR A 80 -2.93 11.82 -2.56
CA TYR A 80 -4.30 11.84 -3.06
C TYR A 80 -5.25 12.22 -1.92
N GLN A 81 -6.21 13.08 -2.21
CA GLN A 81 -7.29 13.48 -1.31
C GLN A 81 -8.66 13.21 -1.94
N ALA A 82 -9.74 13.53 -1.21
CA ALA A 82 -11.12 13.39 -1.71
C ALA A 82 -11.24 13.88 -3.17
N THR A 83 -11.92 13.09 -4.01
CA THR A 83 -12.15 13.33 -5.46
C THR A 83 -10.95 13.14 -6.39
N ASP A 84 -9.72 13.06 -5.86
CA ASP A 84 -8.58 12.64 -6.67
C ASP A 84 -8.76 11.20 -7.14
N VAL A 85 -8.27 10.88 -8.35
CA VAL A 85 -8.32 9.53 -8.90
C VAL A 85 -6.98 8.85 -8.66
N ALA A 86 -6.96 7.87 -7.77
CA ALA A 86 -5.76 7.11 -7.44
C ALA A 86 -5.67 5.82 -8.29
N PRO A 87 -4.48 5.46 -8.81
CA PRO A 87 -4.27 4.18 -9.45
C PRO A 87 -4.07 3.10 -8.38
N VAL A 88 -5.01 2.17 -8.29
CA VAL A 88 -5.08 1.13 -7.26
C VAL A 88 -4.77 -0.22 -7.89
N MET A 89 -3.67 -0.86 -7.50
CA MET A 89 -3.32 -2.21 -7.94
C MET A 89 -4.04 -3.26 -7.09
N THR A 90 -4.73 -4.19 -7.76
CA THR A 90 -5.42 -5.35 -7.19
C THR A 90 -4.79 -6.68 -7.62
N ILE A 91 -4.10 -6.67 -8.77
CA ILE A 91 -3.27 -7.76 -9.29
C ILE A 91 -1.96 -7.14 -9.79
N GLY A 92 -0.81 -7.73 -9.44
CA GLY A 92 0.49 -7.22 -9.88
C GLY A 92 1.57 -7.41 -8.82
N ALA A 93 2.76 -6.88 -9.08
CA ALA A 93 3.88 -6.91 -8.12
C ALA A 93 4.36 -5.48 -7.86
N ILE A 94 4.46 -5.10 -6.58
CA ILE A 94 4.69 -3.71 -6.19
C ILE A 94 5.63 -3.62 -4.99
N TRP A 95 6.50 -2.61 -5.00
CA TRP A 95 7.35 -2.26 -3.88
C TRP A 95 6.53 -1.55 -2.81
N VAL A 96 6.62 -2.05 -1.58
CA VAL A 96 5.93 -1.51 -0.41
C VAL A 96 6.90 -1.31 0.73
N LYS A 97 6.59 -0.34 1.59
CA LYS A 97 7.30 -0.19 2.87
C LYS A 97 6.64 -1.10 3.90
N THR A 98 7.44 -1.95 4.52
CA THR A 98 6.95 -2.89 5.52
C THR A 98 7.14 -2.30 6.92
N THR A 99 6.21 -2.61 7.81
CA THR A 99 6.23 -2.14 9.20
C THR A 99 7.32 -2.84 10.02
N ALA A 100 7.57 -4.10 9.67
CA ALA A 100 8.67 -4.91 10.17
C ALA A 100 9.39 -5.56 8.98
N PRO A 101 10.69 -5.84 9.09
CA PRO A 101 11.42 -6.51 8.02
C PRO A 101 10.80 -7.88 7.67
N VAL A 102 10.61 -8.13 6.38
CA VAL A 102 10.26 -9.44 5.85
C VAL A 102 11.53 -10.28 5.80
N THR A 103 11.59 -11.32 6.63
CA THR A 103 12.74 -12.25 6.68
C THR A 103 12.43 -13.61 6.06
N ASN A 104 11.16 -13.89 5.75
CA ASN A 104 10.70 -15.12 5.14
C ASN A 104 9.62 -14.82 4.10
N ILE A 105 9.88 -15.15 2.83
CA ILE A 105 8.94 -14.90 1.72
C ILE A 105 7.69 -15.78 1.79
N ASN A 106 7.72 -16.88 2.54
CA ASN A 106 6.57 -17.76 2.75
C ASN A 106 5.67 -17.27 3.90
N ALA A 107 6.03 -16.17 4.57
CA ALA A 107 5.14 -15.56 5.57
C ALA A 107 3.87 -15.03 4.89
N LYS A 108 2.77 -15.01 5.65
CA LYS A 108 1.54 -14.36 5.21
C LYS A 108 1.72 -12.85 5.11
N VAL A 109 0.90 -12.22 4.28
CA VAL A 109 0.83 -10.76 4.16
C VAL A 109 -0.33 -10.28 5.02
N TYR A 110 -0.07 -9.36 5.93
CA TYR A 110 -1.09 -8.75 6.78
C TYR A 110 -1.16 -7.25 6.53
N VAL A 111 -2.37 -6.72 6.46
CA VAL A 111 -2.66 -5.28 6.46
C VAL A 111 -3.04 -4.89 7.88
N LYS A 112 -2.37 -3.90 8.45
CA LYS A 112 -2.70 -3.40 9.78
C LYS A 112 -4.06 -2.70 9.78
N THR A 113 -5.00 -3.22 10.56
CA THR A 113 -6.39 -2.75 10.61
C THR A 113 -6.80 -2.29 12.01
N SER A 114 -5.98 -2.53 13.03
CA SER A 114 -6.22 -2.05 14.39
C SER A 114 -4.95 -1.46 15.01
N ASN A 115 -5.11 -0.64 16.06
CA ASN A 115 -4.00 -0.08 16.85
C ASN A 115 -2.88 0.61 16.02
N GLY A 116 -3.28 1.46 15.06
CA GLY A 116 -2.35 2.24 14.26
C GLY A 116 -1.48 3.16 15.11
N THR A 117 -0.16 3.11 14.91
CA THR A 117 0.80 4.03 15.53
C THR A 117 1.60 4.76 14.46
N THR A 118 2.38 5.78 14.83
CA THR A 118 3.23 6.49 13.86
C THR A 118 4.24 5.57 13.17
N ASN A 119 4.75 4.55 13.87
CA ASN A 119 5.70 3.58 13.30
C ASN A 119 5.01 2.46 12.52
N ALA A 120 3.74 2.20 12.83
CA ALA A 120 2.93 1.13 12.27
C ALA A 120 1.51 1.64 11.99
N PRO A 121 1.34 2.53 10.99
CA PRO A 121 0.05 3.15 10.72
C PRO A 121 -0.97 2.11 10.22
N LEU A 122 -2.26 2.45 10.28
CA LEU A 122 -3.28 1.64 9.62
C LEU A 122 -2.99 1.56 8.12
N GLY A 123 -3.22 0.40 7.52
CA GLY A 123 -2.87 0.12 6.12
C GLY A 123 -1.41 -0.27 5.92
N SER A 124 -0.56 -0.23 6.94
CA SER A 124 0.83 -0.71 6.80
C SER A 124 0.89 -2.24 6.65
N LEU A 125 1.85 -2.75 5.86
CA LEU A 125 1.99 -4.18 5.58
C LEU A 125 3.02 -4.85 6.51
N SER A 126 2.66 -6.04 6.98
CA SER A 126 3.48 -6.84 7.91
C SER A 126 3.53 -8.31 7.50
N SER A 127 4.62 -8.98 7.84
CA SER A 127 4.80 -10.44 7.70
C SER A 127 4.26 -11.23 8.90
N SER A 128 3.72 -10.55 9.92
CA SER A 128 3.16 -11.15 11.13
C SER A 128 1.86 -10.46 11.57
N ALA A 129 0.97 -11.24 12.20
CA ALA A 129 -0.32 -10.78 12.70
C ALA A 129 -0.22 -10.45 14.20
N THR A 130 -0.20 -9.16 14.53
CA THR A 130 -0.42 -8.68 15.91
C THR A 130 -1.69 -7.84 16.00
N ASP A 131 -2.04 -7.12 14.93
CA ASP A 131 -3.16 -6.17 14.89
C ASP A 131 -3.67 -5.93 13.45
N GLY A 132 -3.46 -6.91 12.57
CA GLY A 132 -3.78 -6.83 11.15
C GLY A 132 -4.66 -7.97 10.62
N THR A 133 -5.32 -7.70 9.50
CA THR A 133 -6.10 -8.65 8.73
C THR A 133 -5.22 -9.27 7.66
N GLU A 134 -5.33 -10.58 7.43
CA GLU A 134 -4.62 -11.24 6.32
C GLU A 134 -5.10 -10.66 4.99
N LEU A 135 -4.15 -10.33 4.11
CA LEU A 135 -4.43 -9.93 2.74
C LEU A 135 -4.54 -11.20 1.90
N PRO A 136 -5.76 -11.66 1.56
CA PRO A 136 -5.92 -12.90 0.81
C PRO A 136 -5.25 -12.78 -0.55
N ASN A 137 -4.80 -13.91 -1.10
CA ASN A 137 -4.19 -13.98 -2.43
C ASN A 137 -2.99 -13.05 -2.65
N ALA A 138 -2.32 -12.64 -1.56
CA ALA A 138 -1.06 -11.90 -1.61
C ALA A 138 0.10 -12.73 -1.06
N SER A 139 1.29 -12.51 -1.60
CA SER A 139 2.52 -13.18 -1.15
C SER A 139 3.72 -12.25 -1.23
N TRP A 140 4.68 -12.41 -0.33
CA TRP A 140 5.98 -11.75 -0.44
C TRP A 140 6.79 -12.39 -1.57
N GLU A 141 7.42 -11.58 -2.43
CA GLU A 141 8.37 -12.06 -3.44
C GLU A 141 9.84 -11.75 -3.08
N SER A 142 10.06 -10.88 -2.09
CA SER A 142 11.39 -10.57 -1.60
C SER A 142 11.41 -10.42 -0.08
N ILE A 143 12.60 -10.60 0.51
CA ILE A 143 12.90 -10.08 1.85
C ILE A 143 13.03 -8.55 1.80
N SER A 144 12.93 -7.90 2.95
CA SER A 144 13.11 -6.45 3.02
C SER A 144 14.55 -6.06 2.72
N ASN A 145 14.75 -5.00 1.93
CA ASN A 145 16.05 -4.38 1.74
C ASN A 145 16.43 -3.50 2.95
N GLU A 146 17.61 -2.88 2.92
CA GLU A 146 18.12 -1.99 3.98
C GLU A 146 17.23 -0.77 4.25
N GLN A 147 16.35 -0.43 3.31
CA GLN A 147 15.41 0.70 3.38
C GLN A 147 14.05 0.26 3.96
N GLY A 148 13.88 -1.02 4.28
CA GLY A 148 12.62 -1.60 4.78
C GLY A 148 11.59 -1.80 3.68
N HIS A 149 11.99 -1.85 2.41
CA HIS A 149 11.11 -2.12 1.28
C HIS A 149 11.16 -3.59 0.88
N ALA A 150 10.00 -4.16 0.58
CA ALA A 150 9.86 -5.51 0.05
C ALA A 150 8.87 -5.53 -1.13
N ILE A 151 8.95 -6.56 -1.96
CA ILE A 151 8.00 -6.78 -3.04
C ILE A 151 6.84 -7.63 -2.52
N VAL A 152 5.62 -7.12 -2.71
CA VAL A 152 4.39 -7.90 -2.54
C VAL A 152 3.78 -8.19 -3.90
N ARG A 153 3.35 -9.43 -4.10
CA ARG A 153 2.56 -9.87 -5.26
C ARG A 153 1.10 -9.98 -4.86
N LEU A 154 0.24 -9.33 -5.61
CA LEU A 154 -1.22 -9.41 -5.50
C LEU A 154 -1.77 -10.30 -6.62
N ARG A 155 -2.74 -11.15 -6.30
CA ARG A 155 -3.40 -12.07 -7.24
C ARG A 155 -4.94 -11.98 -7.18
N GLY A 156 -5.47 -10.79 -6.90
CA GLY A 156 -6.90 -10.57 -6.67
C GLY A 156 -7.18 -10.58 -5.17
N ALA A 157 -6.56 -9.63 -4.49
CA ALA A 157 -6.66 -9.43 -3.04
C ALA A 157 -7.99 -8.77 -2.62
#